data_AF-A0A959X2Y3-F1
#
_entry.id   AF-A0A959X2Y3-F1
#
_cell.length_a   1.000
_cell.length_b   1.000
_cell.length_c   1.000
_cell.angle_alpha   90.00
_cell.angle_beta   90.00
_cell.angle_gamma   90.00
#
_symmetry.space_group_name_H-M   'P 1'
#
loop_
_entity.id
_entity.type
_entity.pdbx_description
1 polymer ?
#
loop_
_entity_poly.entity_id
_entity_poly.type
_entity_poly.pdbx_seq_one_letter_code
_entity_poly.pdbx_strand_id
1 'polypeptide(L)'
;MRSSSSIVYGPHPDQRIAVFPGAGAGAGNGWAAVVVHGGYWRHRVDWTRTTDLVSHLAGRGFDVINVEYRRGHGAGAWPAPSEDVRRAVEVTQERFPASRLVGVGHSVGGELVLLAADLLDAVVALAPVTDAGRVYDEHLGEDAALDYFGSGPEVAADVYRDASPVHRRAPECPTLLVHGAADDRVPLAHTLDYLAALPEAPLDLIVDHDADHFEVADPAQASWRQVDAWLDSLVRS
;
A
#
# COMPACT_ATOMS: atom_id res chain seq x y z
N MET A 1 14.59 8.84 -10.83
CA MET A 1 14.62 10.06 -10.00
C MET A 1 15.61 9.85 -8.84
N ARG A 2 16.34 10.88 -8.34
CA ARG A 2 17.16 10.74 -7.11
C ARG A 2 16.35 11.25 -5.92
N SER A 3 16.39 10.55 -4.79
CA SER A 3 15.79 11.05 -3.55
C SER A 3 16.50 12.34 -3.10
N SER A 4 15.75 13.26 -2.51
CA SER A 4 16.31 14.49 -1.95
C SER A 4 16.88 14.26 -0.55
N SER A 5 16.34 13.28 0.19
CA SER A 5 16.80 12.88 1.52
C SER A 5 16.31 11.48 1.90
N SER A 6 16.93 10.91 2.93
CA SER A 6 16.48 9.68 3.60
C SER A 6 16.27 9.99 5.07
N ILE A 7 15.18 9.48 5.65
CA ILE A 7 14.86 9.61 7.08
C ILE A 7 14.80 8.20 7.66
N VAL A 8 15.50 7.98 8.77
CA VAL A 8 15.44 6.74 9.54
C VAL A 8 14.38 6.91 10.63
N TYR A 9 13.41 6.02 10.70
CA TYR A 9 12.30 6.09 11.66
C TYR A 9 12.37 5.02 12.75
N GLY A 10 13.38 4.14 12.70
CA GLY A 10 13.63 3.12 13.71
C GLY A 10 15.06 2.55 13.65
N PRO A 11 15.45 1.68 14.59
CA PRO A 11 16.82 1.18 14.69
C PRO A 11 17.23 0.18 13.61
N HIS A 12 16.29 -0.46 12.91
CA HIS A 12 16.60 -1.44 11.87
C HIS A 12 16.98 -0.76 10.55
N PRO A 13 17.92 -1.30 9.75
CA PRO A 13 18.32 -0.70 8.46
C PRO A 13 17.18 -0.47 7.47
N ASP A 14 16.15 -1.32 7.52
CA ASP A 14 14.95 -1.21 6.68
C ASP A 14 13.94 -0.19 7.21
N GLN A 15 14.08 0.33 8.43
CA GLN A 15 13.17 1.34 8.98
C GLN A 15 13.54 2.73 8.49
N ARG A 16 13.32 2.97 7.19
CA ARG A 16 13.67 4.22 6.52
C ARG A 16 12.65 4.62 5.45
N ILE A 17 12.57 5.92 5.22
CA ILE A 17 11.81 6.51 4.11
C ILE A 17 12.74 7.32 3.22
N ALA A 18 12.53 7.23 1.90
CA ALA A 18 13.15 8.09 0.92
C ALA A 18 12.16 9.17 0.47
N VAL A 19 12.59 10.43 0.52
CA VAL A 19 11.74 11.57 0.19
C VAL A 19 12.06 12.07 -1.23
N PHE A 20 11.01 12.26 -2.01
CA PHE A 20 11.06 12.78 -3.38
C PHE A 20 10.11 13.98 -3.47
N PRO A 21 10.64 15.21 -3.63
CA PRO A 21 9.79 16.39 -3.69
C PRO A 21 8.89 16.39 -4.94
N GLY A 22 7.67 16.88 -4.78
CA GLY A 22 6.74 17.08 -5.89
C GLY A 22 7.23 18.15 -6.88
N ALA A 23 6.91 17.97 -8.17
CA ALA A 23 7.22 18.94 -9.21
C ALA A 23 6.29 20.17 -9.12
N GLY A 24 6.88 21.37 -9.10
CA GLY A 24 6.15 22.66 -9.11
C GLY A 24 6.92 23.78 -8.40
N ALA A 25 6.79 25.03 -8.86
CA ALA A 25 7.41 26.20 -8.23
C ALA A 25 6.44 26.79 -7.16
N GLY A 26 6.48 26.28 -5.92
CA GLY A 26 5.63 26.75 -4.83
C GLY A 26 5.51 25.74 -3.68
N ALA A 27 4.72 26.08 -2.65
CA ALA A 27 4.22 25.07 -1.70
C ALA A 27 3.44 24.02 -2.52
N GLY A 28 3.72 22.73 -2.32
CA GLY A 28 3.20 21.62 -3.13
C GLY A 28 1.67 21.57 -3.20
N ASN A 29 1.10 20.53 -3.81
CA ASN A 29 -0.35 20.40 -3.97
C ASN A 29 -1.12 20.22 -2.63
N GLY A 30 -0.47 20.38 -1.48
CA GLY A 30 -1.02 20.17 -0.14
C GLY A 30 -1.06 18.70 0.29
N TRP A 31 -0.54 17.79 -0.53
CA TRP A 31 -0.56 16.35 -0.29
C TRP A 31 0.82 15.72 -0.38
N ALA A 32 1.04 14.74 0.49
CA ALA A 32 2.16 13.81 0.39
C ALA A 32 1.64 12.38 0.17
N ALA A 33 2.31 11.65 -0.72
CA ALA A 33 1.99 10.26 -1.01
C ALA A 33 2.94 9.32 -0.25
N VAL A 34 2.41 8.55 0.69
CA VAL A 34 3.15 7.50 1.41
C VAL A 34 3.08 6.23 0.58
N VAL A 35 4.15 5.90 -0.13
CA VAL A 35 4.21 4.78 -1.08
C VAL A 35 4.78 3.54 -0.39
N VAL A 36 4.05 2.44 -0.43
CA VAL A 36 4.43 1.16 0.21
C VAL A 36 4.48 0.06 -0.84
N HIS A 37 5.64 -0.59 -0.94
CA HIS A 37 5.85 -1.66 -1.92
C HIS A 37 5.20 -2.99 -1.47
N GLY A 38 4.93 -3.87 -2.44
CA GLY A 38 4.45 -5.23 -2.18
C GLY A 38 5.57 -6.28 -2.12
N GLY A 39 5.22 -7.53 -2.42
CA GLY A 39 6.19 -8.63 -2.54
C GLY A 39 5.99 -9.79 -1.59
N TYR A 40 4.75 -10.06 -1.15
CA TYR A 40 4.41 -11.21 -0.29
C TYR A 40 5.22 -11.28 1.01
N TRP A 41 5.45 -10.13 1.65
CA TRP A 41 6.24 -10.03 2.88
C TRP A 41 7.69 -10.56 2.75
N ARG A 42 8.19 -10.80 1.53
CA ARG A 42 9.50 -11.42 1.30
C ARG A 42 10.63 -10.40 1.42
N HIS A 43 11.65 -10.76 2.19
CA HIS A 43 12.85 -9.92 2.43
C HIS A 43 13.58 -9.49 1.14
N ARG A 44 13.48 -10.27 0.05
CA ARG A 44 14.19 -10.00 -1.22
C ARG A 44 13.57 -8.89 -2.08
N VAL A 45 12.37 -8.40 -1.76
CA VAL A 45 11.64 -7.40 -2.55
C VAL A 45 11.68 -6.08 -1.78
N ASP A 46 12.21 -5.00 -2.32
CA ASP A 46 12.38 -3.72 -1.61
C ASP A 46 11.64 -2.57 -2.28
N TRP A 47 11.76 -1.37 -1.69
CA TRP A 47 11.12 -0.14 -2.16
C TRP A 47 11.48 0.29 -3.60
N THR A 48 12.45 -0.36 -4.25
CA THR A 48 12.82 -0.01 -5.63
C THR A 48 11.76 -0.46 -6.63
N ARG A 49 10.88 -1.39 -6.22
CA ARG A 49 9.72 -1.84 -7.02
C ARG A 49 8.70 -0.75 -7.30
N THR A 50 8.69 0.33 -6.54
CA THR A 50 7.75 1.44 -6.70
C THR A 50 8.39 2.65 -7.40
N THR A 51 9.57 2.49 -8.04
CA THR A 51 10.31 3.62 -8.62
C THR A 51 9.50 4.41 -9.66
N ASP A 52 8.74 3.72 -10.51
CA ASP A 52 7.93 4.37 -11.56
C ASP A 52 6.72 5.07 -10.96
N LEU A 53 6.06 4.42 -9.99
CA LEU A 53 4.99 5.01 -9.18
C LEU A 53 5.44 6.29 -8.45
N VAL A 54 6.61 6.24 -7.80
CA VAL A 54 7.21 7.40 -7.13
C VAL A 54 7.47 8.53 -8.12
N SER A 55 8.02 8.21 -9.29
CA SER A 55 8.35 9.22 -10.30
C SER A 55 7.08 9.86 -10.87
N HIS A 56 6.02 9.07 -11.11
CA HIS A 56 4.72 9.55 -11.57
C HIS A 56 4.06 10.49 -10.56
N LEU A 57 3.90 10.06 -9.31
CA LEU A 57 3.25 10.85 -8.27
C LEU A 57 4.01 12.15 -7.97
N ALA A 58 5.34 12.10 -7.93
CA ALA A 58 6.15 13.30 -7.77
C ALA A 58 6.00 14.25 -8.97
N GLY A 59 5.95 13.72 -10.19
CA GLY A 59 5.66 14.51 -11.41
C GLY A 59 4.30 15.22 -11.37
N ARG A 60 3.35 14.70 -10.59
CA ARG A 60 2.02 15.27 -10.36
C ARG A 60 1.95 16.26 -9.19
N GLY A 61 3.08 16.55 -8.55
CA GLY A 61 3.18 17.58 -7.50
C GLY A 61 2.95 17.08 -6.07
N PHE A 62 2.84 15.76 -5.85
CA PHE A 62 2.85 15.17 -4.52
C PHE A 62 4.29 15.10 -4.00
N ASP A 63 4.51 15.43 -2.72
CA ASP A 63 5.73 14.99 -2.05
C ASP A 63 5.63 13.47 -1.80
N VAL A 64 6.54 12.69 -2.35
CA VAL A 64 6.48 11.23 -2.26
C VAL A 64 7.42 10.71 -1.19
N ILE A 65 6.85 9.93 -0.28
CA ILE A 65 7.52 9.27 0.83
C ILE A 65 7.54 7.77 0.52
N ASN A 66 8.62 7.29 -0.08
CA ASN A 66 8.76 5.88 -0.43
C ASN A 66 9.28 5.11 0.79
N VAL A 67 8.47 4.18 1.30
CA VAL A 67 8.72 3.46 2.55
C VAL A 67 9.45 2.15 2.27
N GLU A 68 10.58 1.95 2.95
CA GLU A 68 11.16 0.64 3.20
C GLU A 68 10.70 0.20 4.59
N TYR A 69 10.43 -1.08 4.81
CA TYR A 69 9.94 -1.59 6.09
C TYR A 69 10.45 -3.01 6.35
N ARG A 70 10.56 -3.42 7.63
CA ARG A 70 10.98 -4.78 7.98
C ARG A 70 9.99 -5.82 7.48
N ARG A 71 10.51 -6.91 6.92
CA ARG A 71 9.72 -8.04 6.41
C ARG A 71 10.57 -9.33 6.39
N GLY A 72 9.96 -10.45 6.03
CA GLY A 72 10.56 -11.78 6.14
C GLY A 72 10.61 -12.27 7.58
N HIS A 73 11.46 -13.25 7.88
CA HIS A 73 11.52 -13.83 9.22
C HIS A 73 12.31 -12.96 10.22
N GLY A 74 12.34 -13.38 11.49
CA GLY A 74 13.14 -12.73 12.53
C GLY A 74 12.62 -11.34 12.85
N ALA A 75 13.45 -10.30 12.67
CA ALA A 75 13.09 -8.92 12.99
C ALA A 75 11.94 -8.35 12.13
N GLY A 76 11.65 -8.98 10.98
CA GLY A 76 10.54 -8.62 10.08
C GLY A 76 9.32 -9.52 10.19
N ALA A 77 9.30 -10.47 11.14
CA ALA A 77 8.12 -11.30 11.38
C ALA A 77 6.94 -10.44 11.84
N TRP A 78 5.72 -10.89 11.53
CA TRP A 78 4.50 -10.19 11.93
C TRP A 78 4.49 -9.93 13.45
N PRO A 79 4.12 -8.73 13.93
CA PRO A 79 3.46 -7.61 13.22
C PRO A 79 4.40 -6.54 12.63
N ALA A 80 5.71 -6.80 12.52
CA ALA A 80 6.69 -5.77 12.18
C ALA A 80 6.39 -4.94 10.91
N PRO A 81 5.92 -5.51 9.77
CA PRO A 81 5.58 -4.71 8.59
C PRO A 81 4.48 -3.68 8.87
N SER A 82 3.42 -4.09 9.57
CA SER A 82 2.29 -3.23 9.91
C SER A 82 2.72 -2.13 10.89
N GLU A 83 3.49 -2.47 11.92
CA GLU A 83 4.03 -1.49 12.86
C GLU A 83 4.94 -0.47 12.17
N ASP A 84 5.80 -0.95 11.26
CA ASP A 84 6.75 -0.11 10.55
C ASP A 84 6.05 0.86 9.59
N VAL A 85 5.05 0.42 8.82
CA VAL A 85 4.30 1.30 7.91
C VAL A 85 3.52 2.35 8.70
N ARG A 86 2.85 1.97 9.80
CA ARG A 86 2.18 2.94 10.68
C ARG A 86 3.18 3.96 11.24
N ARG A 87 4.36 3.51 11.69
CA ARG A 87 5.39 4.42 12.20
C ARG A 87 5.93 5.35 11.11
N ALA A 88 6.06 4.87 9.87
CA ALA A 88 6.44 5.70 8.73
C ALA A 88 5.40 6.79 8.44
N VAL A 89 4.10 6.47 8.54
CA VAL A 89 3.00 7.45 8.40
C VAL A 89 3.09 8.52 9.50
N GLU A 90 3.21 8.13 10.76
CA GLU A 90 3.35 9.08 11.88
C GLU A 90 4.55 10.01 11.72
N VAL A 91 5.73 9.47 11.38
CA VAL A 91 6.92 10.28 11.11
C VAL A 91 6.69 11.21 9.91
N THR A 92 5.91 10.79 8.92
CA THR A 92 5.54 11.66 7.80
C THR A 92 4.66 12.82 8.27
N GLN A 93 3.65 12.57 9.12
CA GLN A 93 2.81 13.63 9.69
C GLN A 93 3.65 14.64 10.50
N GLU A 94 4.62 14.15 11.29
CA GLU A 94 5.54 15.00 12.06
C GLU A 94 6.44 15.87 11.16
N ARG A 95 6.89 15.33 10.02
CA ARG A 95 7.86 15.98 9.12
C ARG A 95 7.22 16.86 8.05
N PHE A 96 5.97 16.57 7.69
CA PHE A 96 5.19 17.30 6.69
C PHE A 96 3.84 17.74 7.29
N PRO A 97 3.82 18.49 8.42
CA PRO A 97 2.60 18.77 9.18
C PRO A 97 1.57 19.64 8.45
N ALA A 98 1.96 20.24 7.32
CA ALA A 98 1.06 21.01 6.45
C ALA A 98 0.48 20.16 5.30
N SER A 99 0.89 18.90 5.17
CA SER A 99 0.44 18.01 4.10
C SER A 99 -0.60 17.03 4.60
N ARG A 100 -1.66 16.85 3.82
CA ARG A 100 -2.55 15.69 3.94
C ARG A 100 -1.86 14.47 3.36
N LEU A 101 -2.16 13.28 3.87
CA LEU A 101 -1.46 12.05 3.48
C LEU A 101 -2.36 11.09 2.71
N VAL A 102 -1.94 10.72 1.51
CA VAL A 102 -2.52 9.59 0.77
C VAL A 102 -1.58 8.40 0.86
N GLY A 103 -2.06 7.27 1.40
CA GLY A 103 -1.33 6.01 1.37
C GLY A 103 -1.52 5.32 0.02
N VAL A 104 -0.43 5.00 -0.69
CA VAL A 104 -0.48 4.30 -1.97
C VAL A 104 0.29 2.99 -1.86
N GLY A 105 -0.40 1.86 -1.96
CA GLY A 105 0.20 0.56 -1.71
C GLY A 105 -0.11 -0.45 -2.80
N HIS A 106 0.88 -1.27 -3.19
CA HIS A 106 0.69 -2.37 -4.14
C HIS A 106 0.77 -3.73 -3.46
N SER A 107 -0.17 -4.65 -3.73
CA SER A 107 -0.16 -6.02 -3.20
C SER A 107 -0.17 -6.01 -1.65
N VAL A 108 0.83 -6.61 -1.00
CA VAL A 108 1.07 -6.45 0.45
C VAL A 108 1.26 -4.98 0.86
N GLY A 109 1.79 -4.12 0.00
CA GLY A 109 1.79 -2.69 0.28
C GLY A 109 0.38 -2.12 0.38
N GLY A 110 -0.54 -2.62 -0.44
CA GLY A 110 -1.97 -2.31 -0.40
C GLY A 110 -2.63 -2.76 0.90
N GLU A 111 -2.31 -3.98 1.35
CA GLU A 111 -2.69 -4.49 2.69
C GLU A 111 -2.25 -3.52 3.79
N LEU A 112 -0.97 -3.14 3.80
CA LEU A 112 -0.39 -2.34 4.86
C LEU A 112 -0.95 -0.90 4.90
N VAL A 113 -1.24 -0.29 3.75
CA VAL A 113 -1.90 1.04 3.74
C VAL A 113 -3.37 0.96 4.16
N LEU A 114 -4.07 -0.14 3.85
CA LEU A 114 -5.43 -0.38 4.37
C LEU A 114 -5.42 -0.57 5.89
N LEU A 115 -4.44 -1.30 6.44
CA LEU A 115 -4.25 -1.47 7.89
C LEU A 115 -3.82 -0.19 8.62
N ALA A 116 -3.33 0.82 7.88
CA ALA A 116 -2.95 2.13 8.40
C ALA A 116 -3.94 3.24 8.04
N ALA A 117 -5.12 2.91 7.48
CA ALA A 117 -6.07 3.87 6.96
C ALA A 117 -6.59 4.88 8.00
N ASP A 118 -6.60 4.53 9.28
CA ASP A 118 -6.96 5.42 10.40
C ASP A 118 -5.94 6.56 10.64
N LEU A 119 -4.74 6.47 10.07
CA LEU A 119 -3.70 7.50 10.12
C LEU A 119 -3.61 8.32 8.82
N LEU A 120 -4.43 8.02 7.82
CA LEU A 120 -4.32 8.58 6.47
C LEU A 120 -5.56 9.42 6.13
N ASP A 121 -5.37 10.44 5.29
CA ASP A 121 -6.44 11.27 4.75
C ASP A 121 -7.14 10.63 3.55
N ALA A 122 -6.46 9.70 2.87
CA ALA A 122 -6.97 8.91 1.76
C ALA A 122 -6.11 7.66 1.52
N VAL A 123 -6.65 6.66 0.83
CA VAL A 123 -5.92 5.43 0.45
C VAL A 123 -6.12 5.12 -1.03
N VAL A 124 -5.05 4.69 -1.70
CA VAL A 124 -5.07 4.01 -3.00
C VAL A 124 -4.42 2.65 -2.84
N ALA A 125 -5.21 1.59 -2.90
CA ALA A 125 -4.76 0.21 -2.74
C ALA A 125 -4.83 -0.50 -4.10
N LEU A 126 -3.64 -0.81 -4.64
CA LEU A 126 -3.42 -1.41 -5.96
C LEU A 126 -3.24 -2.93 -5.81
N ALA A 127 -4.17 -3.72 -6.34
CA ALA A 127 -4.26 -5.18 -6.17
C ALA A 127 -3.97 -5.64 -4.73
N PRO A 128 -4.65 -5.10 -3.70
CA PRO A 128 -4.27 -5.33 -2.31
C PRO A 128 -4.49 -6.77 -1.88
N VAL A 129 -3.61 -7.26 -1.00
CA VAL A 129 -3.98 -8.39 -0.13
C VAL A 129 -4.98 -7.88 0.90
N THR A 130 -6.16 -8.50 0.96
CA THR A 130 -7.25 -8.11 1.89
C THR A 130 -7.55 -9.17 2.95
N ASP A 131 -7.15 -10.42 2.68
CA ASP A 131 -7.32 -11.58 3.54
C ASP A 131 -6.08 -12.50 3.43
N ALA A 132 -5.20 -12.44 4.43
CA ALA A 132 -4.00 -13.25 4.49
C ALA A 132 -4.32 -14.75 4.70
N GLY A 133 -5.45 -15.07 5.34
CA GLY A 133 -5.90 -16.46 5.52
C GLY A 133 -6.28 -17.07 4.18
N ARG A 134 -6.99 -16.30 3.36
CA ARG A 134 -7.31 -16.70 1.98
C ARG A 134 -6.06 -16.85 1.11
N VAL A 135 -5.06 -15.97 1.26
CA VAL A 135 -3.76 -16.12 0.58
C VAL A 135 -3.12 -17.47 0.92
N TYR A 136 -3.22 -17.93 2.18
CA TYR A 136 -2.78 -19.25 2.60
C TYR A 136 -3.62 -20.37 1.96
N ASP A 137 -4.94 -20.32 2.09
CA ASP A 137 -5.85 -21.38 1.60
C ASP A 137 -5.75 -21.61 0.08
N GLU A 138 -5.51 -20.53 -0.67
CA GLU A 138 -5.39 -20.56 -2.13
C GLU A 138 -3.94 -20.82 -2.60
N HIS A 139 -2.99 -21.05 -1.68
CA HIS A 139 -1.57 -21.29 -1.98
C HIS A 139 -0.92 -20.20 -2.84
N LEU A 140 -1.36 -18.94 -2.68
CA LEU A 140 -0.94 -17.84 -3.53
C LEU A 140 0.53 -17.48 -3.31
N GLY A 141 1.17 -17.04 -4.40
CA GLY A 141 2.56 -16.59 -4.34
C GLY A 141 3.53 -17.68 -3.88
N GLU A 142 3.37 -18.91 -4.36
CA GLU A 142 4.22 -20.05 -3.98
C GLU A 142 4.24 -20.28 -2.45
N ASP A 143 3.06 -20.46 -1.85
CA ASP A 143 2.88 -20.62 -0.40
C ASP A 143 3.43 -19.44 0.42
N ALA A 144 3.29 -18.23 -0.10
CA ALA A 144 3.86 -17.01 0.49
C ALA A 144 3.47 -16.81 1.96
N ALA A 145 2.18 -17.00 2.28
CA ALA A 145 1.68 -16.82 3.64
C ALA A 145 2.25 -17.88 4.59
N LEU A 146 2.27 -19.16 4.19
CA LEU A 146 2.85 -20.23 5.00
C LEU A 146 4.35 -20.01 5.22
N ASP A 147 5.10 -19.66 4.18
CA ASP A 147 6.52 -19.33 4.27
C ASP A 147 6.72 -18.19 5.28
N TYR A 148 6.03 -17.07 5.11
CA TYR A 148 6.20 -15.89 5.97
C TYR A 148 5.77 -16.10 7.43
N PHE A 149 4.54 -16.59 7.66
CA PHE A 149 3.99 -16.75 9.01
C PHE A 149 4.49 -18.02 9.72
N GLY A 150 5.11 -18.96 8.98
CA GLY A 150 5.71 -20.19 9.50
C GLY A 150 4.70 -21.26 9.96
N SER A 151 3.41 -20.97 9.92
CA SER A 151 2.32 -21.90 10.25
C SER A 151 1.02 -21.45 9.58
N GLY A 152 0.04 -22.35 9.45
CA GLY A 152 -1.27 -22.02 8.89
C GLY A 152 -2.21 -21.35 9.90
N PRO A 153 -3.35 -20.81 9.43
CA PRO A 153 -4.34 -20.13 10.27
C PRO A 153 -4.96 -21.04 11.33
N GLU A 154 -4.91 -22.36 11.17
CA GLU A 154 -5.31 -23.34 12.19
C GLU A 154 -4.45 -23.30 13.45
N VAL A 155 -3.20 -22.84 13.34
CA VAL A 155 -2.26 -22.66 14.47
C VAL A 155 -2.17 -21.19 14.87
N ALA A 156 -2.14 -20.28 13.89
CA ALA A 156 -1.86 -18.86 14.10
C ALA A 156 -3.04 -17.95 13.73
N ALA A 157 -4.28 -18.36 14.04
CA ALA A 157 -5.51 -17.66 13.66
C ALA A 157 -5.49 -16.15 13.96
N ASP A 158 -5.00 -15.75 15.13
CA ASP A 158 -4.92 -14.33 15.51
C ASP A 158 -3.96 -13.53 14.61
N VAL A 159 -2.85 -14.13 14.18
CA VAL A 159 -1.86 -13.48 13.29
C VAL A 159 -2.46 -13.24 11.91
N TYR A 160 -3.10 -14.26 11.33
CA TYR A 160 -3.78 -14.13 10.04
C TYR A 160 -4.94 -13.14 10.10
N ARG A 161 -5.74 -13.19 11.18
CA ARG A 161 -6.80 -12.19 11.41
C ARG A 161 -6.21 -10.79 11.48
N ASP A 162 -5.09 -10.65 12.18
CA ASP A 162 -4.46 -9.36 12.39
C ASP A 162 -3.83 -8.77 11.12
N ALA A 163 -3.33 -9.62 10.22
CA ALA A 163 -2.78 -9.25 8.92
C ALA A 163 -3.84 -9.01 7.83
N SER A 164 -5.12 -9.20 8.12
CA SER A 164 -6.17 -9.15 7.11
C SER A 164 -7.04 -7.90 7.24
N PRO A 165 -6.96 -6.93 6.30
CA PRO A 165 -7.85 -5.77 6.27
C PRO A 165 -9.33 -6.09 6.41
N VAL A 166 -9.82 -7.22 5.86
CA VAL A 166 -11.22 -7.63 5.94
C VAL A 166 -11.72 -7.88 7.38
N HIS A 167 -10.80 -8.10 8.32
CA HIS A 167 -11.10 -8.30 9.74
C HIS A 167 -10.86 -7.04 10.59
N ARG A 168 -10.52 -5.91 9.96
CA ARG A 168 -10.32 -4.62 10.63
C ARG A 168 -11.54 -3.71 10.47
N ARG A 169 -11.52 -2.60 11.21
CA ARG A 169 -12.51 -1.53 11.01
C ARG A 169 -12.39 -1.03 9.57
N ALA A 170 -13.53 -0.78 8.94
CA ALA A 170 -13.57 -0.18 7.62
C ALA A 170 -12.80 1.16 7.60
N PRO A 171 -12.08 1.48 6.51
CA PRO A 171 -11.53 2.81 6.31
C PRO A 171 -12.62 3.88 6.42
N GLU A 172 -12.34 4.96 7.15
CA GLU A 172 -13.25 6.11 7.25
C GLU A 172 -12.88 7.23 6.27
N CYS A 173 -11.67 7.16 5.71
CA CYS A 173 -11.17 8.07 4.69
C CYS A 173 -11.51 7.57 3.27
N PRO A 174 -11.62 8.47 2.27
CA PRO A 174 -11.80 8.08 0.87
C PRO A 174 -10.74 7.05 0.46
N THR A 175 -11.20 5.90 -0.04
CA THR A 175 -10.31 4.78 -0.39
C THR A 175 -10.63 4.31 -1.79
N LEU A 176 -9.62 4.30 -2.66
CA LEU A 176 -9.70 3.75 -4.00
C LEU A 176 -9.03 2.38 -4.04
N LEU A 177 -9.81 1.37 -4.42
CA LEU A 177 -9.33 0.03 -4.77
C LEU A 177 -9.11 0.00 -6.28
N VAL A 178 -7.94 -0.47 -6.74
CA VAL A 178 -7.63 -0.64 -8.16
C VAL A 178 -7.15 -2.07 -8.38
N HIS A 179 -7.73 -2.80 -9.33
CA HIS A 179 -7.39 -4.22 -9.51
C HIS A 179 -7.43 -4.64 -10.98
N GLY A 180 -6.47 -5.45 -11.40
CA GLY A 180 -6.46 -6.08 -12.72
C GLY A 180 -7.35 -7.34 -12.78
N ALA A 181 -8.20 -7.49 -13.78
CA ALA A 181 -9.05 -8.69 -13.90
C ALA A 181 -8.25 -9.94 -14.30
N ALA A 182 -7.05 -9.77 -14.88
CA ALA A 182 -6.13 -10.84 -15.23
C ALA A 182 -5.08 -11.13 -14.13
N ASP A 183 -5.24 -10.57 -12.94
CA ASP A 183 -4.35 -10.79 -11.80
C ASP A 183 -4.37 -12.26 -11.33
N ASP A 184 -3.22 -12.93 -11.48
CA ASP A 184 -3.00 -14.33 -11.08
C ASP A 184 -2.22 -14.48 -9.77
N ARG A 185 -1.82 -13.37 -9.14
CA ARG A 185 -1.10 -13.35 -7.86
C ARG A 185 -2.09 -13.14 -6.73
N VAL A 186 -2.86 -12.07 -6.80
CA VAL A 186 -3.94 -11.77 -5.85
C VAL A 186 -5.21 -11.66 -6.67
N PRO A 187 -5.98 -12.75 -6.84
CA PRO A 187 -7.14 -12.73 -7.73
C PRO A 187 -8.11 -11.61 -7.38
N LEU A 188 -8.71 -10.96 -8.39
CA LEU A 188 -9.68 -9.87 -8.25
C LEU A 188 -10.78 -10.14 -7.19
N ALA A 189 -11.17 -11.41 -7.01
CA ALA A 189 -12.12 -11.83 -5.99
C ALA A 189 -11.76 -11.37 -4.56
N HIS A 190 -10.48 -11.25 -4.21
CA HIS A 190 -10.02 -10.73 -2.92
C HIS A 190 -10.51 -9.29 -2.67
N THR A 191 -10.44 -8.44 -3.69
CA THR A 191 -10.91 -7.05 -3.63
C THR A 191 -12.44 -6.98 -3.68
N LEU A 192 -13.09 -7.79 -4.51
CA LEU A 192 -14.56 -7.81 -4.58
C LEU A 192 -15.20 -8.28 -3.26
N ASP A 193 -14.64 -9.30 -2.62
CA ASP A 193 -15.14 -9.80 -1.35
C ASP A 193 -14.88 -8.79 -0.22
N TYR A 194 -13.74 -8.08 -0.24
CA TYR A 194 -13.46 -6.98 0.69
C TYR A 194 -14.48 -5.84 0.55
N LEU A 195 -14.78 -5.42 -0.68
CA LEU A 195 -15.78 -4.39 -0.96
C LEU A 195 -17.18 -4.84 -0.49
N ALA A 196 -17.55 -6.09 -0.75
CA ALA A 196 -18.83 -6.66 -0.34
C ALA A 196 -18.98 -6.76 1.20
N ALA A 197 -17.87 -6.96 1.92
CA ALA A 197 -17.85 -6.98 3.38
C ALA A 197 -18.07 -5.59 4.01
N LEU A 198 -17.86 -4.50 3.26
CA LEU A 198 -17.83 -3.13 3.76
C LEU A 198 -18.78 -2.18 2.97
N PRO A 199 -20.09 -2.46 2.89
CA PRO A 199 -21.01 -1.75 1.99
C PRO A 199 -21.22 -0.27 2.32
N GLU A 200 -20.98 0.14 3.57
CA GLU A 200 -21.16 1.52 4.03
C GLU A 200 -19.86 2.34 4.01
N ALA A 201 -18.73 1.72 3.66
CA ALA A 201 -17.43 2.39 3.64
C ALA A 201 -17.28 3.23 2.35
N PRO A 202 -16.55 4.37 2.40
CA PRO A 202 -16.33 5.25 1.25
C PRO A 202 -15.28 4.66 0.29
N LEU A 203 -15.63 3.52 -0.32
CA LEU A 203 -14.76 2.74 -1.21
C LEU A 203 -15.18 2.95 -2.67
N ASP A 204 -14.23 3.41 -3.48
CA ASP A 204 -14.32 3.38 -4.94
C ASP A 204 -13.56 2.17 -5.50
N LEU A 205 -14.00 1.64 -6.63
CA LEU A 205 -13.33 0.53 -7.32
C LEU A 205 -13.08 0.86 -8.79
N ILE A 206 -11.83 0.71 -9.23
CA ILE A 206 -11.45 0.65 -10.64
C ILE A 206 -11.00 -0.78 -10.95
N VAL A 207 -11.63 -1.41 -11.93
CA VAL A 207 -11.16 -2.67 -12.50
C VAL A 207 -10.55 -2.40 -13.87
N ASP A 208 -9.26 -2.73 -14.01
CA ASP A 208 -8.63 -2.79 -15.33
C ASP A 208 -8.83 -4.21 -15.88
N HIS A 209 -9.62 -4.33 -16.94
CA HIS A 209 -10.02 -5.64 -17.45
C HIS A 209 -8.88 -6.41 -18.13
N ASP A 210 -7.85 -5.72 -18.59
CA ASP A 210 -6.74 -6.31 -19.35
C ASP A 210 -5.46 -6.45 -18.50
N ALA A 211 -5.31 -5.67 -17.44
CA ALA A 211 -4.09 -5.65 -16.63
C ALA A 211 -3.92 -6.89 -15.75
N ASP A 212 -2.67 -7.33 -15.63
CA ASP A 212 -2.22 -8.29 -14.62
C ASP A 212 -1.89 -7.64 -13.26
N HIS A 213 -1.35 -8.44 -12.33
CA HIS A 213 -0.99 -8.02 -10.97
C HIS A 213 0.00 -6.84 -10.93
N PHE A 214 0.94 -6.77 -11.86
CA PHE A 214 2.00 -5.77 -11.87
C PHE A 214 1.62 -4.56 -12.72
N GLU A 215 0.92 -4.79 -13.83
CA GLU A 215 0.45 -3.74 -14.73
C GLU A 215 -0.48 -2.76 -14.00
N VAL A 216 -1.34 -3.22 -13.08
CA VAL A 216 -2.21 -2.32 -12.31
C VAL A 216 -1.43 -1.26 -11.50
N ALA A 217 -0.17 -1.55 -11.14
CA ALA A 217 0.70 -0.62 -10.42
C ALA A 217 1.57 0.25 -11.33
N ASP A 218 1.56 0.01 -12.65
CA ASP A 218 2.30 0.78 -13.63
C ASP A 218 1.50 2.01 -14.09
N PRO A 219 1.97 3.24 -13.76
CA PRO A 219 1.28 4.47 -14.16
C PRO A 219 1.17 4.70 -15.67
N ALA A 220 1.87 3.92 -16.50
CA ALA A 220 1.72 3.95 -17.94
C ALA A 220 0.41 3.30 -18.44
N GLN A 221 -0.27 2.50 -17.61
CA GLN A 221 -1.50 1.82 -18.00
C GLN A 221 -2.69 2.77 -18.18
N ALA A 222 -3.65 2.35 -19.00
CA ALA A 222 -4.81 3.18 -19.34
C ALA A 222 -5.71 3.48 -18.13
N SER A 223 -5.81 2.55 -17.17
CA SER A 223 -6.55 2.69 -15.92
C SER A 223 -6.04 3.83 -15.04
N TRP A 224 -4.76 4.17 -15.13
CA TRP A 224 -4.17 5.27 -14.35
C TRP A 224 -4.71 6.64 -14.69
N ARG A 225 -5.37 6.83 -15.84
CA ARG A 225 -6.15 8.06 -16.10
C ARG A 225 -7.30 8.25 -15.10
N GLN A 226 -7.93 7.15 -14.67
CA GLN A 226 -9.00 7.19 -13.68
C GLN A 226 -8.43 7.34 -12.26
N VAL A 227 -7.31 6.67 -11.96
CA VAL A 227 -6.58 6.85 -10.69
C VAL A 227 -6.14 8.30 -10.51
N ASP A 228 -5.56 8.89 -11.56
CA ASP A 228 -5.15 10.30 -11.58
C ASP A 228 -6.34 11.25 -11.39
N ALA A 229 -7.46 10.99 -12.06
CA ALA A 229 -8.67 11.80 -11.90
C ALA A 229 -9.23 11.73 -10.48
N TRP A 230 -9.16 10.55 -9.84
CA TRP A 230 -9.54 10.36 -8.45
C TRP A 230 -8.62 11.11 -7.50
N LEU A 231 -7.30 10.98 -7.66
CA LEU A 231 -6.29 11.74 -6.90
C LEU A 231 -6.49 13.26 -7.05
N ASP A 232 -6.77 13.74 -8.25
CA ASP A 232 -7.02 15.16 -8.49
C ASP A 232 -8.29 15.67 -7.81
N SER A 233 -9.26 14.79 -7.56
CA SER A 233 -10.48 15.17 -6.83
C SER A 233 -10.19 15.49 -5.37
N LEU A 234 -9.21 14.81 -4.75
CA LEU A 234 -8.75 15.06 -3.38
C LEU A 234 -8.01 16.40 -3.25
N VAL A 235 -7.25 16.79 -4.28
CA VAL A 235 -6.48 18.04 -4.28
C VAL A 235 -7.40 19.26 -4.46
N ARG A 236 -8.53 19.09 -5.15
CA ARG A 236 -9.50 20.17 -5.39
C ARG A 236 -10.51 20.39 -4.25
N SER A 237 -10.63 19.45 -3.32
CA SER A 237 -11.55 19.51 -2.17
C SER A 237 -10.97 20.29 -1.00
#